data_AF-A0A1C7FGY9-F1
#
_entry.id   AF-A0A1C7FGY9-F1
#
_cell.length_a   1.000
_cell.length_b   1.000
_cell.length_c   1.000
_cell.angle_alpha   90.00
_cell.angle_beta   90.00
_cell.angle_gamma   90.00
#
_symmetry.space_group_name_H-M   'P 1'
#
loop_
_entity.id
_entity.type
_entity.pdbx_description
1 polymer ?
#
loop_
_entity_poly.entity_id
_entity_poly.type
_entity_poly.pdbx_seq_one_letter_code
_entity_poly.pdbx_strand_id
1 'polypeptide(L)' 'MFKCGQCRQFTRTRDNQKDLCGAWEQPTLATRKACDYFSPKKPLFDPANYPIPPSHPKS' A
#
# COMPACT_ATOMS: atom_id res chain seq x y z
N MET A 1 13.79 -4.22 -3.24
CA MET A 1 12.76 -5.04 -3.90
C MET A 1 11.42 -4.82 -3.21
N PHE A 2 10.34 -4.66 -3.97
CA PHE A 2 8.99 -4.48 -3.43
C PHE A 2 8.44 -5.79 -2.85
N LYS A 3 7.59 -5.67 -1.82
CA LYS A 3 6.96 -6.79 -1.14
C LYS A 3 5.46 -6.83 -1.42
N CYS A 4 4.85 -8.01 -1.37
CA CYS A 4 3.42 -8.18 -1.58
C CYS A 4 2.60 -7.32 -0.60
N GLY A 5 3.05 -7.14 0.64
CA GLY A 5 2.40 -6.27 1.63
C GLY A 5 2.35 -4.77 1.26
N GLN A 6 3.15 -4.32 0.29
CA GLN A 6 3.13 -2.95 -0.25
C GLN A 6 2.19 -2.80 -1.45
N CYS A 7 1.59 -3.90 -1.90
CA CYS A 7 0.69 -3.93 -3.06
C CYS A 7 -0.71 -3.45 -2.67
N ARG A 8 -1.38 -2.75 -3.59
CA ARG A 8 -2.79 -2.37 -3.46
C ARG A 8 -3.72 -3.57 -3.43
N GLN A 9 -3.35 -4.64 -4.16
CA GLN A 9 -4.15 -5.86 -4.27
C GLN A 9 -3.94 -6.84 -3.11
N PHE A 10 -3.06 -6.51 -2.16
CA PHE A 10 -2.81 -7.36 -1.00
C PHE A 10 -3.90 -7.19 0.04
N THR A 11 -4.55 -8.30 0.38
CA THR A 11 -5.62 -8.36 1.39
C THR A 11 -5.13 -9.17 2.57
N ARG A 12 -5.15 -8.54 3.74
CA ARG A 12 -4.82 -9.17 5.01
C ARG A 12 -6.09 -9.77 5.59
N THR A 13 -6.16 -11.10 5.64
CA THR A 13 -7.24 -11.83 6.30
C THR A 13 -6.98 -11.89 7.80
N ARG A 14 -8.01 -11.64 8.62
CA ARG A 14 -7.94 -11.86 10.07
C ARG A 14 -8.23 -13.33 10.38
N ASP A 15 -7.74 -13.79 11.53
CA ASP A 15 -8.06 -15.09 12.14
C ASP A 15 -7.50 -16.32 11.40
N ASN A 16 -6.24 -16.66 11.64
CA ASN A 16 -5.54 -17.86 11.13
C ASN A 16 -5.54 -18.11 9.60
N GLN A 17 -6.16 -17.23 8.81
CA GLN A 17 -6.20 -17.33 7.36
C GLN A 17 -4.97 -16.67 6.73
N LYS A 18 -4.33 -17.39 5.80
CA LYS A 18 -3.16 -16.91 5.04
C LYS A 18 -3.53 -15.66 4.25
N ASP A 19 -2.63 -14.67 4.21
CA ASP A 19 -2.85 -13.45 3.43
C ASP A 19 -3.16 -13.80 1.96
N LEU A 20 -3.95 -12.98 1.27
CA LEU A 20 -4.34 -13.22 -0.13
C LEU A 20 -3.77 -12.15 -1.05
N CYS A 21 -3.27 -12.57 -2.20
CA CYS A 21 -2.92 -11.68 -3.30
C CYS A 21 -4.11 -11.58 -4.26
N GLY A 22 -4.80 -10.44 -4.29
CA GLY A 22 -5.95 -10.21 -5.16
C GLY A 22 -5.66 -10.17 -6.66
N ALA A 23 -4.39 -10.16 -7.08
CA ALA A 23 -4.02 -10.17 -8.50
C ALA A 23 -4.27 -11.52 -9.19
N TRP A 24 -4.21 -12.60 -8.42
CA TRP A 24 -4.37 -13.98 -8.92
C TRP A 24 -5.07 -14.88 -7.88
N GLU A 25 -5.62 -14.28 -6.82
CA GLU A 25 -6.41 -14.90 -5.75
C GLU A 25 -5.72 -16.08 -5.04
N GLN A 26 -4.40 -16.02 -4.89
CA GLN A 26 -3.61 -17.06 -4.24
C GLN A 26 -3.13 -16.63 -2.85
N PRO A 27 -2.97 -17.59 -1.92
CA PRO A 27 -2.33 -17.35 -0.65
C PRO A 27 -0.93 -16.77 -0.86
N THR A 28 -0.66 -15.65 -0.21
CA THR A 28 0.62 -14.95 -0.23
C THR A 28 1.01 -14.58 1.19
N LEU A 29 2.15 -13.92 1.34
CA LEU A 29 2.62 -13.38 2.61
C LEU A 29 3.00 -11.93 2.42
N ALA A 30 2.75 -11.09 3.43
CA ALA A 30 3.18 -9.69 3.43
C ALA A 30 4.68 -9.51 3.15
N THR A 31 5.51 -10.47 3.58
CA THR A 31 6.97 -10.48 3.43
C THR A 31 7.46 -11.03 2.10
N ARG A 32 6.61 -11.74 1.33
CA ARG A 32 6.97 -12.32 0.03
C ARG A 32 7.35 -11.23 -0.96
N LYS A 33 8.31 -11.51 -1.85
CA LYS A 33 8.63 -10.67 -3.01
C LYS A 33 7.36 -10.39 -3.81
N ALA A 34 7.20 -9.15 -4.25
CA ALA A 34 6.15 -8.72 -5.15
C ALA A 34 6.11 -9.57 -6.42
N CYS A 35 4.89 -9.86 -6.90
CA CYS A 35 4.64 -10.54 -8.16
C CYS A 35 4.71 -9.57 -9.35
N ASP A 36 4.64 -10.09 -10.57
CA ASP A 36 4.69 -9.26 -11.79
C ASP A 36 3.49 -8.31 -11.93
N TYR A 37 2.35 -8.66 -11.32
CA TYR A 37 1.15 -7.84 -11.24
C TYR A 37 1.14 -6.83 -10.07
N PHE A 38 2.31 -6.57 -9.48
CA PHE A 38 2.42 -5.67 -8.34
C PHE A 38 2.00 -4.25 -8.71
N SER A 39 1.02 -3.74 -7.96
CA SER A 39 0.56 -2.36 -8.07
C SER A 39 0.80 -1.67 -6.72
N PRO A 40 1.72 -0.70 -6.62
CA PRO A 40 1.99 -0.03 -5.35
C PRO A 40 0.74 0.74 -4.88
N LYS A 41 0.48 0.71 -3.56
CA LYS A 41 -0.51 1.64 -2.99
C LYS A 41 -0.01 3.06 -3.22
N LYS A 42 -0.86 3.92 -3.79
CA LYS A 42 -0.58 5.36 -3.81
C LYS A 42 -0.36 5.81 -2.35
N PRO A 43 0.72 6.54 -2.05
CA PRO A 43 0.85 7.14 -0.73
C PRO A 43 -0.37 8.04 -0.53
N LEU A 44 -1.05 7.87 0.62
CA LEU A 44 -2.19 8.71 0.99
C LEU A 44 -1.78 10.18 1.17
N PHE A 45 -0.48 10.43 1.32
CA PHE A 45 0.09 11.75 1.42
C PHE A 45 1.01 12.00 0.22
N ASP A 46 0.54 12.81 -0.72
CA ASP A 46 1.33 13.34 -1.82
C ASP A 46 1.70 14.79 -1.47
N PRO A 47 2.94 15.08 -1.05
CA PRO A 47 3.34 16.43 -0.67
C PRO A 47 3.28 17.44 -1.83
N ALA A 48 3.20 16.98 -3.08
CA ALA A 48 2.99 17.84 -4.25
C ALA A 48 1.52 18.28 -4.42
N ASN A 49 0.57 17.57 -3.84
CA ASN A 49 -0.86 17.91 -3.82
C ASN A 49 -1.32 18.59 -2.53
N TYR A 50 -0.42 18.88 -1.59
CA TYR A 50 -0.79 19.67 -0.42
C TYR A 50 -0.69 21.17 -0.77
N PRO A 51 -1.81 21.89 -1.01
CA PRO A 51 -1.75 23.34 -1.05
C PRO A 51 -1.25 23.79 0.32
N ILE A 52 -0.05 24.36 0.35
CA ILE A 52 0.53 24.95 1.55
C ILE A 52 -0.51 25.96 2.06
N PRO A 53 -1.14 25.77 3.23
CA PRO A 53 -2.04 26.77 3.76
C PRO A 53 -1.24 28.06 3.95
N PRO A 54 -1.77 29.24 3.59
CA PRO A 54 -1.05 30.49 3.72
C PRO A 54 -0.60 30.63 5.17
N SER A 55 0.71 30.68 5.37
CA SER A 55 1.34 30.88 6.66
C SER A 55 0.77 32.13 7.31
N HIS A 56 -0.05 31.97 8.34
CA HIS A 56 -0.51 33.10 9.15
C HIS A 56 0.73 33.76 9.77
N PRO A 57 1.00 35.04 9.49
CA PRO A 57 2.06 35.75 10.19
C PRO A 57 1.65 35.86 11.66
N LYS A 58 2.51 35.34 12.53
CA LYS A 58 2.37 35.49 13.97
C LYS A 58 2.60 36.96 14.30
N SER A 59 1.51 37.64 14.70
CA SER A 59 1.54 39.00 15.24
C SER A 59 2.26 39.09 16.58
#